data_AF-A0A7X3CQ75-F1
#
_entry.id   AF-A0A7X3CQ75-F1
#
_cell.length_a   1.000
_cell.length_b   1.000
_cell.length_c   1.000
_cell.angle_alpha   90.00
_cell.angle_beta   90.00
_cell.angle_gamma   90.00
#
_symmetry.space_group_name_H-M   'P 1'
#
loop_
_entity.id
_entity.type
_entity.pdbx_description
1 polymer ?
#
loop_
_entity_poly.entity_id
_entity_poly.type
_entity_poly.pdbx_seq_one_letter_code
_entity_poly.pdbx_strand_id
1 'polypeptide(L)'
;MLSVLLICILAAVAITACGKENTPPQPDNSAAVSQPEANPSNGNEGQGNAARESSGQGAGPDSEQAPAANNPQKGSSAADKAAAADPHSIAVLVNKELALPEDYEPSDLVYPDVRFTFKEKIEKRMMRSEAAKALEEMFAGAERDGIYLAGVSAYRSHSTQTSLFNRYVARDGEEKAKTYSAVPGHSEHETGLAIDISASDGKCAAEDCFGGTKEAEWLAQHSAEYGFIIRYPEGKEAITGYKYEPWHLRYVGKEIAADIFERDITLEEYYDAVPVSGTP
;
A
#
# COMPACT_ATOMS: atom_id res chain seq x y z
N MET A 1 -15.14 64.61 -41.08
CA MET A 1 -14.80 63.74 -42.23
C MET A 1 -15.48 62.40 -42.02
N LEU A 2 -16.39 62.07 -42.95
CA LEU A 2 -16.78 60.75 -43.47
C LEU A 2 -16.85 59.55 -42.49
N SER A 3 -18.04 58.98 -42.24
CA SER A 3 -18.61 57.81 -42.94
C SER A 3 -17.83 56.53 -42.64
N VAL A 4 -18.44 55.43 -42.18
CA VAL A 4 -19.17 54.49 -43.05
C VAL A 4 -20.06 53.55 -42.21
N LEU A 5 -21.29 53.43 -42.69
CA LEU A 5 -22.30 52.40 -42.45
C LEU A 5 -21.97 51.15 -43.29
N LEU A 6 -21.96 49.93 -42.74
CA LEU A 6 -22.01 48.69 -43.55
C LEU A 6 -22.54 47.52 -42.70
N ILE A 7 -23.86 47.25 -42.76
CA ILE A 7 -24.56 46.26 -43.60
C ILE A 7 -24.33 44.81 -43.13
N CYS A 8 -25.39 44.27 -42.53
CA CYS A 8 -25.64 42.85 -42.32
C CYS A 8 -25.74 42.11 -43.66
N ILE A 9 -25.06 40.97 -43.80
CA ILE A 9 -25.37 39.97 -44.82
C ILE A 9 -25.43 38.60 -44.15
N LEU A 10 -26.66 38.08 -44.05
CA LEU A 10 -26.93 36.65 -43.95
C LEU A 10 -26.56 36.00 -45.28
N ALA A 11 -25.81 34.90 -45.24
CA ALA A 11 -25.75 33.94 -46.33
C ALA A 11 -26.08 32.56 -45.77
N ALA A 12 -27.27 32.08 -46.15
CA ALA A 12 -27.72 30.72 -45.97
C ALA A 12 -26.97 29.81 -46.96
N VAL A 13 -26.46 28.68 -46.49
CA VAL A 13 -26.13 27.53 -47.34
C VAL A 13 -26.90 26.34 -46.80
N ALA A 14 -27.92 25.95 -47.56
CA ALA A 14 -28.62 24.69 -47.42
C ALA A 14 -27.89 23.64 -48.28
N ILE A 15 -27.50 22.52 -47.66
CA ILE A 15 -27.24 21.27 -48.38
C ILE A 15 -28.07 20.19 -47.68
N THR A 16 -29.10 19.75 -48.37
CA THR A 16 -29.94 18.61 -48.04
C THR A 16 -29.44 17.42 -48.84
N ALA A 17 -29.08 16.31 -48.19
CA ALA A 17 -29.10 14.99 -48.81
C ALA A 17 -29.17 13.88 -47.75
N CYS A 18 -30.06 12.93 -48.02
CA CYS A 18 -30.65 11.91 -47.17
C CYS A 18 -29.73 10.75 -46.77
N GLY A 19 -30.08 10.03 -45.69
CA GLY A 19 -29.54 8.68 -45.48
C GLY A 19 -29.82 7.98 -44.14
N LYS A 20 -31.09 7.62 -43.90
CA LYS A 20 -31.62 6.47 -43.11
C LYS A 20 -31.13 6.20 -41.67
N GLU A 21 -32.08 6.32 -40.75
CA GLU A 21 -32.13 5.75 -39.40
C GLU A 21 -31.96 4.22 -39.39
N ASN A 22 -31.36 3.70 -38.31
CA ASN A 22 -31.59 2.35 -37.80
C ASN A 22 -31.11 2.27 -36.33
N THR A 23 -32.06 2.23 -35.39
CA THR A 23 -31.86 1.79 -34.00
C THR A 23 -32.20 0.28 -33.90
N PRO A 24 -31.93 -0.41 -32.77
CA PRO A 24 -31.04 -1.55 -32.66
C PRO A 24 -31.80 -2.90 -32.55
N PRO A 25 -31.12 -4.05 -32.51
CA PRO A 25 -31.70 -5.26 -31.95
C PRO A 25 -31.14 -5.57 -30.55
N GLN A 26 -32.05 -5.55 -29.59
CA GLN A 26 -32.02 -6.34 -28.35
C GLN A 26 -32.20 -7.83 -28.69
N PRO A 27 -31.57 -8.78 -27.99
CA PRO A 27 -32.06 -10.15 -27.93
C PRO A 27 -32.96 -10.37 -26.71
N ASP A 28 -34.17 -10.85 -26.99
CA ASP A 28 -35.17 -11.35 -26.05
C ASP A 28 -34.78 -12.70 -25.43
N ASN A 29 -35.25 -12.89 -24.19
CA ASN A 29 -35.28 -14.14 -23.45
C ASN A 29 -36.27 -15.15 -24.06
N SER A 30 -35.91 -16.45 -24.09
CA SER A 30 -36.89 -17.53 -23.87
C SER A 30 -36.23 -18.86 -23.51
N ALA A 31 -36.52 -19.28 -22.27
CA ALA A 31 -36.85 -20.62 -21.78
C ALA A 31 -36.20 -21.87 -22.42
N ALA A 32 -35.49 -22.65 -21.59
CA ALA A 32 -35.85 -24.04 -21.35
C ALA A 32 -35.31 -24.53 -20.00
N VAL A 33 -36.25 -24.75 -19.08
CA VAL A 33 -36.19 -25.58 -17.87
C VAL A 33 -35.73 -26.99 -18.23
N SER A 34 -34.84 -27.60 -17.42
CA SER A 34 -34.88 -29.03 -17.07
C SER A 34 -33.86 -29.35 -15.97
N GLN A 35 -34.33 -29.51 -14.73
CA GLN A 35 -33.90 -30.66 -13.92
C GLN A 35 -34.66 -31.90 -14.40
N PRO A 36 -34.16 -33.11 -14.11
CA PRO A 36 -34.80 -33.85 -13.02
C PRO A 36 -33.82 -34.59 -12.09
N GLU A 37 -34.07 -34.39 -10.80
CA GLU A 37 -34.37 -35.40 -9.76
C GLU A 37 -33.68 -36.78 -9.70
N ALA A 38 -33.27 -37.07 -8.45
CA ALA A 38 -33.47 -38.31 -7.69
C ALA A 38 -32.66 -39.59 -8.04
N ASN A 39 -31.68 -39.83 -7.16
CA ASN A 39 -31.34 -41.05 -6.40
C ASN A 39 -32.25 -42.30 -6.59
N PRO A 40 -31.72 -43.53 -6.47
CA PRO A 40 -31.74 -44.14 -5.14
C PRO A 40 -30.57 -45.10 -4.79
N SER A 41 -30.07 -44.93 -3.57
CA SER A 41 -30.15 -45.91 -2.46
C SER A 41 -29.10 -47.02 -2.27
N ASN A 42 -28.76 -47.12 -0.97
CA ASN A 42 -28.33 -48.27 -0.16
C ASN A 42 -26.88 -48.75 -0.28
N GLY A 43 -26.18 -49.01 0.83
CA GLY A 43 -26.59 -49.03 2.24
C GLY A 43 -25.58 -49.78 3.11
N ASN A 44 -25.82 -49.69 4.43
CA ASN A 44 -25.15 -50.29 5.59
C ASN A 44 -23.83 -49.67 6.05
N GLU A 45 -23.78 -48.92 7.16
CA GLU A 45 -24.14 -49.23 8.56
C GLU A 45 -23.23 -50.26 9.24
N GLY A 46 -22.71 -49.85 10.40
CA GLY A 46 -21.92 -50.69 11.30
C GLY A 46 -21.34 -49.90 12.47
N GLN A 47 -22.23 -49.39 13.33
CA GLN A 47 -21.93 -48.82 14.65
C GLN A 47 -21.27 -49.83 15.60
N GLY A 48 -20.50 -49.33 16.57
CA GLY A 48 -20.07 -50.09 17.74
C GLY A 48 -19.36 -49.20 18.75
N ASN A 49 -19.99 -49.02 19.91
CA ASN A 49 -19.84 -47.89 20.81
C ASN A 49 -19.11 -48.27 22.12
N ALA A 50 -18.75 -47.23 22.90
CA ALA A 50 -18.69 -47.18 24.36
C ALA A 50 -17.48 -47.76 25.14
N ALA A 51 -16.67 -46.80 25.63
CA ALA A 51 -16.47 -46.44 27.04
C ALA A 51 -16.07 -47.51 28.09
N ARG A 52 -15.00 -47.21 28.82
CA ARG A 52 -14.92 -47.42 30.27
C ARG A 52 -14.08 -46.33 30.95
N GLU A 53 -14.67 -45.83 32.03
CA GLU A 53 -14.19 -44.85 32.98
C GLU A 53 -13.00 -45.34 33.80
N SER A 54 -12.16 -44.41 34.27
CA SER A 54 -11.72 -44.42 35.67
C SER A 54 -11.39 -43.01 36.14
N SER A 55 -12.06 -42.64 37.21
CA SER A 55 -11.92 -41.43 38.02
C SER A 55 -10.65 -41.44 38.88
N GLY A 56 -10.22 -40.25 39.29
CA GLY A 56 -9.18 -40.03 40.30
C GLY A 56 -8.93 -38.54 40.54
N GLN A 57 -9.69 -37.96 41.48
CA GLN A 57 -9.55 -36.59 41.99
C GLN A 57 -8.31 -36.44 42.89
N GLY A 58 -7.69 -35.25 42.88
CA GLY A 58 -6.72 -34.79 43.88
C GLY A 58 -6.38 -33.31 43.69
N ALA A 59 -6.53 -32.51 44.74
CA ALA A 59 -6.55 -31.05 44.79
C ALA A 59 -5.18 -30.35 44.60
N GLY A 60 -5.20 -29.08 44.13
CA GLY A 60 -4.03 -28.19 43.97
C GLY A 60 -3.57 -27.52 45.28
N PRO A 61 -3.00 -26.28 45.27
CA PRO A 61 -2.34 -25.54 44.18
C PRO A 61 -0.85 -25.29 44.51
N ASP A 62 0.02 -25.15 43.51
CA ASP A 62 1.30 -24.48 43.72
C ASP A 62 1.57 -23.49 42.60
N SER A 63 1.87 -22.27 43.03
CA SER A 63 2.03 -21.08 42.22
C SER A 63 3.48 -21.07 41.76
N GLU A 64 3.75 -21.64 40.59
CA GLU A 64 5.08 -21.59 40.01
C GLU A 64 5.19 -20.33 39.15
N GLN A 65 5.76 -19.32 39.81
CA GLN A 65 6.09 -18.01 39.27
C GLN A 65 7.10 -18.19 38.12
N ALA A 66 6.60 -18.11 36.89
CA ALA A 66 7.46 -18.06 35.71
C ALA A 66 8.42 -16.84 35.82
N PRO A 67 9.72 -17.00 35.54
CA PRO A 67 10.64 -15.88 35.61
C PRO A 67 10.29 -14.90 34.50
N ALA A 68 10.01 -13.65 34.89
CA ALA A 68 9.88 -12.54 33.96
C ALA A 68 11.15 -12.49 33.11
N ALA A 69 10.99 -12.75 31.81
CA ALA A 69 12.01 -12.46 30.83
C ALA A 69 12.19 -10.93 30.80
N ASN A 70 13.19 -10.45 31.53
CA ASN A 70 13.76 -9.12 31.31
C ASN A 70 14.37 -9.13 29.91
N ASN A 71 13.56 -8.84 28.89
CA ASN A 71 14.07 -8.49 27.58
C ASN A 71 14.43 -7.00 27.68
N PRO A 72 15.72 -6.62 27.71
CA PRO A 72 16.07 -5.20 27.69
C PRO A 72 15.50 -4.62 26.39
N GLN A 73 14.57 -3.68 26.56
CA GLN A 73 13.93 -2.93 25.49
C GLN A 73 15.04 -2.38 24.58
N LYS A 74 15.22 -2.98 23.40
CA LYS A 74 16.30 -2.69 22.47
C LYS A 74 15.95 -1.39 21.74
N GLY A 75 16.06 -0.27 22.45
CA GLY A 75 15.90 1.06 21.85
C GLY A 75 16.97 1.30 20.79
N SER A 76 16.69 2.22 19.87
CA SER A 76 17.62 2.66 18.83
C SER A 76 18.96 3.11 19.43
N SER A 77 20.06 2.54 18.94
CA SER A 77 21.41 2.91 19.32
C SER A 77 21.79 4.29 18.78
N ALA A 78 22.87 4.89 19.31
CA ALA A 78 23.38 6.15 18.76
C ALA A 78 23.76 6.07 17.27
N ALA A 79 24.17 4.89 16.80
CA ALA A 79 24.45 4.65 15.39
C ALA A 79 23.16 4.64 14.55
N ASP A 80 22.08 4.05 15.07
CA ASP A 80 20.78 4.02 14.40
C ASP A 80 20.20 5.43 14.26
N LYS A 81 20.34 6.28 15.30
CA LYS A 81 19.91 7.69 15.23
C LYS A 81 20.72 8.50 14.22
N ALA A 82 22.03 8.25 14.11
CA ALA A 82 22.85 8.88 13.08
C ALA A 82 22.45 8.42 11.68
N ALA A 83 22.18 7.12 11.50
CA ALA A 83 21.69 6.55 10.25
C ALA A 83 20.30 7.09 9.87
N ALA A 84 19.44 7.41 10.83
CA ALA A 84 18.15 8.04 10.58
C ALA A 84 18.26 9.48 10.04
N ALA A 85 19.35 10.18 10.32
CA ALA A 85 19.59 11.55 9.88
C ALA A 85 20.40 11.66 8.58
N ASP A 86 21.00 10.56 8.10
CA ASP A 86 21.73 10.53 6.83
C ASP A 86 20.77 10.27 5.66
N PRO A 87 20.59 11.21 4.71
CA PRO A 87 19.66 11.04 3.60
C PRO A 87 20.00 9.85 2.68
N HIS A 88 21.26 9.40 2.65
CA HIS A 88 21.67 8.25 1.83
C HIS A 88 21.55 6.90 2.54
N SER A 89 21.28 6.91 3.85
CA SER A 89 21.06 5.71 4.63
C SER A 89 19.75 5.01 4.24
N ILE A 90 19.74 3.68 4.23
CA ILE A 90 18.49 2.91 4.12
C ILE A 90 17.55 3.15 5.32
N ALA A 91 18.13 3.58 6.43
CA ALA A 91 17.47 3.81 7.71
C ALA A 91 16.90 5.24 7.85
N VAL A 92 17.09 6.12 6.86
CA VAL A 92 16.69 7.55 6.93
C VAL A 92 15.25 7.72 7.40
N LEU A 93 15.00 8.60 8.37
CA LEU A 93 13.65 8.98 8.78
C LEU A 93 13.22 10.22 8.01
N VAL A 94 12.21 10.05 7.15
CA VAL A 94 11.54 11.13 6.42
C VAL A 94 10.08 11.12 6.85
N ASN A 95 9.58 12.26 7.29
CA ASN A 95 8.19 12.45 7.73
C ASN A 95 7.81 13.92 7.64
N LYS A 96 6.69 14.36 8.24
CA LYS A 96 6.24 15.77 8.14
C LYS A 96 7.17 16.79 8.81
N GLU A 97 8.05 16.34 9.72
CA GLU A 97 9.00 17.20 10.44
C GLU A 97 10.41 17.13 9.83
N LEU A 98 10.78 15.97 9.28
CA LEU A 98 12.12 15.68 8.78
C LEU A 98 12.10 15.57 7.25
N ALA A 99 12.68 16.58 6.59
CA ALA A 99 12.81 16.65 5.14
C ALA A 99 14.16 16.11 4.66
N LEU A 100 14.16 15.57 3.44
CA LEU A 100 15.36 15.38 2.64
C LEU A 100 15.88 16.74 2.12
N PRO A 101 17.19 16.84 1.83
CA PRO A 101 17.74 17.95 1.05
C PRO A 101 17.02 18.12 -0.29
N GLU A 102 16.82 19.36 -0.74
CA GLU A 102 16.14 19.65 -2.02
C GLU A 102 16.84 19.04 -3.25
N ASP A 103 18.16 18.84 -3.17
CA ASP A 103 18.99 18.25 -4.22
C ASP A 103 19.23 16.75 -4.04
N TYR A 104 18.54 16.10 -3.09
CA TYR A 104 18.69 14.68 -2.86
C TYR A 104 18.16 13.87 -4.05
N GLU A 105 19.03 13.02 -4.59
CA GLU A 105 18.71 12.02 -5.60
C GLU A 105 19.45 10.72 -5.28
N PRO A 106 18.77 9.56 -5.17
CA PRO A 106 19.46 8.29 -4.97
C PRO A 106 20.27 7.92 -6.22
N SER A 107 21.55 7.60 -6.03
CA SER A 107 22.47 7.28 -7.13
C SER A 107 22.36 5.84 -7.64
N ASP A 108 21.58 5.00 -6.97
CA ASP A 108 21.50 3.56 -7.21
C ASP A 108 20.09 3.08 -7.59
N LEU A 109 19.29 3.95 -8.23
CA LEU A 109 17.95 3.61 -8.71
C LEU A 109 18.00 2.56 -9.84
N VAL A 110 17.17 1.52 -9.70
CA VAL A 110 17.00 0.45 -10.68
C VAL A 110 15.51 0.12 -10.87
N TYR A 111 15.18 -0.54 -11.98
CA TYR A 111 13.84 -1.11 -12.17
C TYR A 111 13.79 -2.52 -11.58
N PRO A 112 13.02 -2.77 -10.50
CA PRO A 112 12.83 -4.12 -9.98
C PRO A 112 12.09 -4.99 -11.00
N ASP A 113 12.44 -6.28 -11.03
CA ASP A 113 11.83 -7.30 -11.87
C ASP A 113 10.57 -7.89 -11.23
N VAL A 114 9.61 -7.00 -10.96
CA VAL A 114 8.30 -7.37 -10.43
C VAL A 114 7.17 -6.79 -11.28
N ARG A 115 5.96 -7.30 -11.08
CA ARG A 115 4.74 -6.81 -11.70
C ARG A 115 4.42 -5.39 -11.20
N PHE A 116 4.06 -4.50 -12.12
CA PHE A 116 3.45 -3.21 -11.83
C PHE A 116 2.08 -3.13 -12.53
N THR A 117 1.21 -2.24 -12.07
CA THR A 117 -0.10 -1.96 -12.71
C THR A 117 0.03 -1.31 -14.10
N PHE A 118 1.25 -1.00 -14.52
CA PHE A 118 1.64 -0.43 -15.80
C PHE A 118 2.93 -1.09 -16.31
N LYS A 119 3.24 -0.99 -17.61
CA LYS A 119 4.37 -1.71 -18.24
C LYS A 119 5.60 -0.83 -18.43
N GLU A 120 5.39 0.47 -18.50
CA GLU A 120 6.38 1.48 -18.83
C GLU A 120 7.52 1.51 -17.80
N LYS A 121 8.74 1.71 -18.29
CA LYS A 121 9.93 1.91 -17.46
C LYS A 121 10.11 3.41 -17.18
N ILE A 122 9.35 3.92 -16.22
CA ILE A 122 9.34 5.33 -15.79
C ILE A 122 9.80 5.46 -14.33
N GLU A 123 10.10 6.69 -13.88
CA GLU A 123 10.68 6.96 -12.55
C GLU A 123 9.90 6.28 -11.40
N LYS A 124 8.57 6.27 -11.46
CA LYS A 124 7.70 5.67 -10.43
C LYS A 124 7.73 4.14 -10.39
N ARG A 125 8.53 3.50 -11.23
CA ARG A 125 8.85 2.08 -11.14
C ARG A 125 10.20 1.84 -10.47
N MET A 126 11.04 2.85 -10.36
CA MET A 126 12.39 2.69 -9.83
C MET A 126 12.39 2.60 -8.31
N MET A 127 13.37 1.88 -7.77
CA MET A 127 13.71 1.83 -6.35
C MET A 127 15.22 1.78 -6.21
N ARG A 128 15.74 2.13 -5.04
CA ARG A 128 17.15 1.88 -4.70
C ARG A 128 17.45 0.39 -4.83
N SER A 129 18.66 0.07 -5.25
CA SER A 129 19.05 -1.27 -5.68
C SER A 129 18.85 -2.37 -4.62
N GLU A 130 19.06 -2.04 -3.34
CA GLU A 130 18.85 -2.96 -2.23
C GLU A 130 17.37 -3.23 -1.98
N ALA A 131 16.55 -2.18 -1.93
CA ALA A 131 15.10 -2.28 -1.77
C ALA A 131 14.45 -3.01 -2.96
N ALA A 132 14.96 -2.78 -4.19
CA ALA A 132 14.49 -3.47 -5.39
C ALA A 132 14.68 -5.00 -5.30
N LYS A 133 15.84 -5.46 -4.85
CA LYS A 133 16.12 -6.90 -4.66
C LYS A 133 15.23 -7.50 -3.57
N ALA A 134 15.07 -6.79 -2.46
CA ALA A 134 14.18 -7.22 -1.39
C ALA A 134 12.72 -7.31 -1.86
N LEU A 135 12.29 -6.38 -2.71
CA LEU A 135 10.96 -6.38 -3.31
C LEU A 135 10.74 -7.61 -4.20
N GLU A 136 11.73 -7.96 -5.02
CA GLU A 136 11.71 -9.16 -5.86
C GLU A 136 11.59 -10.43 -5.00
N GLU A 137 12.35 -10.53 -3.90
CA GLU A 137 12.24 -11.64 -2.94
C GLU A 137 10.85 -11.71 -2.31
N MET A 138 10.29 -10.57 -1.88
CA MET A 138 8.97 -10.48 -1.27
C MET A 138 7.86 -10.89 -2.23
N PHE A 139 7.92 -10.43 -3.49
CA PHE A 139 6.93 -10.81 -4.51
C PHE A 139 7.02 -12.30 -4.83
N ALA A 140 8.22 -12.87 -4.93
CA ALA A 140 8.40 -14.30 -5.10
C ALA A 140 7.90 -15.09 -3.86
N GLY A 141 8.00 -14.50 -2.67
CA GLY A 141 7.40 -15.01 -1.43
C GLY A 141 5.88 -15.09 -1.52
N ALA A 142 5.25 -13.96 -1.83
CA ALA A 142 3.81 -13.87 -1.99
C ALA A 142 3.28 -14.86 -3.03
N GLU A 143 3.95 -15.00 -4.17
CA GLU A 143 3.52 -15.90 -5.23
C GLU A 143 3.58 -17.38 -4.81
N ARG A 144 4.55 -17.77 -3.96
CA ARG A 144 4.61 -19.12 -3.38
C ARG A 144 3.38 -19.43 -2.50
N ASP A 145 2.80 -18.40 -1.89
CA ASP A 145 1.59 -18.51 -1.05
C ASP A 145 0.30 -18.26 -1.83
N GLY A 146 0.36 -18.12 -3.16
CA GLY A 146 -0.81 -17.87 -4.02
C GLY A 146 -1.35 -16.43 -3.93
N ILE A 147 -0.50 -15.50 -3.48
CA ILE A 147 -0.76 -14.06 -3.40
C ILE A 147 -0.03 -13.37 -4.54
N TYR A 148 -0.77 -12.58 -5.35
CA TYR A 148 -0.21 -11.95 -6.54
C TYR A 148 -0.27 -10.44 -6.40
N LEU A 149 0.89 -9.84 -6.12
CA LEU A 149 1.05 -8.41 -5.90
C LEU A 149 1.35 -7.66 -7.21
N ALA A 150 1.15 -6.34 -7.20
CA ALA A 150 1.62 -5.41 -8.22
C ALA A 150 2.05 -4.08 -7.60
N GLY A 151 3.18 -3.52 -8.05
CA GLY A 151 3.59 -2.16 -7.71
C GLY A 151 2.71 -1.10 -8.38
N VAL A 152 2.46 -0.01 -7.67
CA VAL A 152 1.62 1.12 -8.11
C VAL A 152 2.47 2.39 -8.30
N SER A 153 3.30 2.71 -7.32
CA SER A 153 4.20 3.86 -7.32
C SER A 153 5.36 3.64 -6.36
N ALA A 154 6.60 3.76 -6.84
CA ALA A 154 7.82 3.67 -6.04
C ALA A 154 8.53 5.04 -6.00
N TYR A 155 9.72 5.19 -6.59
CA TYR A 155 10.47 6.45 -6.57
C TYR A 155 9.71 7.63 -7.18
N ARG A 156 9.82 8.80 -6.56
CA ARG A 156 9.29 10.05 -7.07
C ARG A 156 10.32 11.15 -6.82
N SER A 157 10.82 11.77 -7.88
CA SER A 157 11.78 12.87 -7.74
C SER A 157 11.17 14.06 -6.99
N HIS A 158 12.02 14.88 -6.37
CA HIS A 158 11.63 16.12 -5.70
C HIS A 158 10.80 17.05 -6.61
N SER A 159 11.20 17.17 -7.88
CA SER A 159 10.45 17.95 -8.89
C SER A 159 9.07 17.38 -9.19
N THR A 160 8.94 16.05 -9.22
CA THR A 160 7.65 15.38 -9.42
C THR A 160 6.77 15.55 -8.18
N GLN A 161 7.33 15.42 -6.98
CA GLN A 161 6.60 15.68 -5.73
C GLN A 161 6.12 17.14 -5.65
N THR A 162 6.96 18.10 -6.04
CA THR A 162 6.59 19.52 -6.13
C THR A 162 5.42 19.75 -7.07
N SER A 163 5.50 19.19 -8.28
CA SER A 163 4.43 19.30 -9.27
C SER A 163 3.13 18.61 -8.81
N LEU A 164 3.24 17.50 -8.10
CA LEU A 164 2.14 16.76 -7.50
C LEU A 164 1.43 17.57 -6.42
N PHE A 165 2.19 18.05 -5.44
CA PHE A 165 1.68 18.83 -4.32
C PHE A 165 1.01 20.13 -4.81
N ASN A 166 1.68 20.89 -5.69
CA ASN A 166 1.13 22.14 -6.24
C ASN A 166 -0.20 21.92 -6.99
N ARG A 167 -0.35 20.79 -7.69
CA ARG A 167 -1.62 20.44 -8.34
C ARG A 167 -2.74 20.19 -7.32
N TYR A 168 -2.43 19.52 -6.20
CA TYR A 168 -3.38 19.29 -5.13
C TYR A 168 -3.75 20.59 -4.40
N VAL A 169 -2.77 21.44 -4.11
CA VAL A 169 -3.01 22.79 -3.56
C VAL A 169 -3.95 23.57 -4.45
N ALA A 170 -3.70 23.59 -5.77
CA ALA A 170 -4.56 24.30 -6.72
C ALA A 170 -5.99 23.75 -6.80
N ARG A 171 -6.17 22.43 -6.59
CA ARG A 171 -7.48 21.76 -6.67
C ARG A 171 -8.29 21.86 -5.37
N ASP A 172 -7.62 21.66 -4.23
CA ASP A 172 -8.25 21.36 -2.94
C ASP A 172 -7.90 22.37 -1.84
N GLY A 173 -6.93 23.25 -2.06
CA GLY A 173 -6.35 24.12 -1.03
C GLY A 173 -5.20 23.43 -0.28
N GLU A 174 -4.28 24.25 0.23
CA GLU A 174 -3.04 23.77 0.86
C GLU A 174 -3.28 22.91 2.09
N GLU A 175 -4.12 23.38 3.02
CA GLU A 175 -4.43 22.66 4.26
C GLU A 175 -4.99 21.26 3.97
N LYS A 176 -5.92 21.15 3.01
CA LYS A 176 -6.46 19.86 2.60
C LYS A 176 -5.40 19.00 1.91
N ALA A 177 -4.57 19.57 1.03
CA ALA A 177 -3.51 18.83 0.34
C ALA A 177 -2.49 18.22 1.32
N LYS A 178 -2.10 18.94 2.38
CA LYS A 178 -1.19 18.46 3.44
C LYS A 178 -1.73 17.27 4.25
N THR A 179 -3.03 16.98 4.20
CA THR A 179 -3.60 15.83 4.90
C THR A 179 -3.34 14.49 4.19
N TYR A 180 -3.12 14.49 2.87
CA TYR A 180 -2.99 13.28 2.06
C TYR A 180 -1.80 13.30 1.09
N SER A 181 -1.06 14.40 1.02
CA SER A 181 0.12 14.53 0.19
C SER A 181 1.25 15.18 0.97
N ALA A 182 2.41 14.55 0.95
CA ALA A 182 3.62 15.11 1.53
C ALA A 182 3.98 16.44 0.85
N VAL A 183 4.50 17.38 1.63
CA VAL A 183 5.24 18.54 1.09
C VAL A 183 6.53 18.02 0.42
N PRO A 184 7.04 18.66 -0.65
CA PRO A 184 8.31 18.24 -1.26
C PRO A 184 9.44 18.17 -0.24
N GLY A 185 10.28 17.12 -0.33
CA GLY A 185 11.31 16.78 0.64
C GLY A 185 10.81 15.89 1.78
N HIS A 186 9.50 15.87 2.06
CA HIS A 186 8.91 15.08 3.15
C HIS A 186 8.24 13.78 2.67
N SER A 187 8.35 13.44 1.38
CA SER A 187 7.81 12.19 0.84
C SER A 187 8.83 11.07 0.95
N GLU A 188 8.46 9.94 1.55
CA GLU A 188 9.33 8.76 1.54
C GLU A 188 9.58 8.22 0.12
N HIS A 189 8.70 8.50 -0.86
CA HIS A 189 8.95 8.14 -2.25
C HIS A 189 10.20 8.82 -2.83
N GLU A 190 10.59 9.99 -2.32
CA GLU A 190 11.82 10.68 -2.72
C GLU A 190 13.07 9.90 -2.31
N THR A 191 12.99 9.06 -1.27
CA THR A 191 14.12 8.22 -0.82
C THR A 191 14.47 7.10 -1.81
N GLY A 192 13.51 6.68 -2.64
CA GLY A 192 13.59 5.45 -3.45
C GLY A 192 13.49 4.16 -2.64
N LEU A 193 13.10 4.24 -1.36
CA LEU A 193 12.93 3.10 -0.44
C LEU A 193 11.45 2.77 -0.16
N ALA A 194 10.52 3.61 -0.61
CA ALA A 194 9.09 3.41 -0.45
C ALA A 194 8.44 2.87 -1.73
N ILE A 195 7.38 2.08 -1.56
CA ILE A 195 6.54 1.57 -2.64
C ILE A 195 5.09 1.40 -2.20
N ASP A 196 4.18 1.88 -3.04
CA ASP A 196 2.75 1.56 -2.97
C ASP A 196 2.47 0.26 -3.74
N ILE A 197 1.77 -0.68 -3.13
CA ILE A 197 1.42 -1.99 -3.68
C ILE A 197 -0.10 -2.19 -3.75
N SER A 198 -0.55 -2.95 -4.74
CA SER A 198 -1.93 -3.45 -4.84
C SER A 198 -1.95 -4.94 -5.14
N ALA A 199 -3.15 -5.51 -5.24
CA ALA A 199 -3.35 -6.78 -5.91
C ALA A 199 -3.00 -6.68 -7.40
N SER A 200 -2.67 -7.82 -8.01
CA SER A 200 -2.25 -7.90 -9.42
C SER A 200 -3.32 -7.49 -10.44
N ASP A 201 -4.59 -7.47 -10.04
CA ASP A 201 -5.69 -6.96 -10.86
C ASP A 201 -5.79 -5.41 -10.85
N GLY A 202 -4.97 -4.75 -10.02
CA GLY A 202 -4.89 -3.29 -9.92
C GLY A 202 -6.10 -2.65 -9.23
N LYS A 203 -7.03 -3.43 -8.66
CA LYS A 203 -8.13 -2.86 -7.88
C LYS A 203 -7.58 -2.26 -6.58
N CYS A 204 -8.20 -1.17 -6.13
CA CYS A 204 -7.83 -0.46 -4.91
C CYS A 204 -6.36 -0.04 -4.88
N ALA A 205 -5.78 0.33 -6.03
CA ALA A 205 -4.38 0.70 -6.13
C ALA A 205 -4.09 1.98 -5.35
N ALA A 206 -3.37 1.86 -4.23
CA ALA A 206 -3.11 2.95 -3.28
C ALA A 206 -4.40 3.59 -2.72
N GLU A 207 -5.39 2.75 -2.38
CA GLU A 207 -6.68 3.18 -1.85
C GLU A 207 -7.10 2.37 -0.61
N ASP A 208 -7.93 2.96 0.24
CA ASP A 208 -8.41 2.39 1.51
C ASP A 208 -9.04 0.99 1.35
N CYS A 209 -9.68 0.72 0.21
CA CYS A 209 -10.29 -0.58 -0.07
C CYS A 209 -9.28 -1.72 -0.32
N PHE A 210 -7.98 -1.43 -0.36
CA PHE A 210 -6.93 -2.45 -0.33
C PHE A 210 -6.84 -3.12 1.05
N GLY A 211 -7.17 -2.38 2.12
CA GLY A 211 -7.30 -2.95 3.46
C GLY A 211 -8.38 -4.04 3.51
N GLY A 212 -8.06 -5.16 4.17
CA GLY A 212 -8.94 -6.32 4.26
C GLY A 212 -8.92 -7.24 3.04
N THR A 213 -8.02 -7.00 2.06
CA THR A 213 -7.71 -7.98 1.02
C THR A 213 -6.71 -9.02 1.55
N LYS A 214 -6.72 -10.23 0.97
CA LYS A 214 -5.73 -11.27 1.31
C LYS A 214 -4.30 -10.81 1.02
N GLU A 215 -4.10 -9.95 0.01
CA GLU A 215 -2.80 -9.34 -0.31
C GLU A 215 -2.32 -8.42 0.81
N ALA A 216 -3.18 -7.53 1.31
CA ALA A 216 -2.85 -6.64 2.43
C ALA A 216 -2.59 -7.43 3.72
N GLU A 217 -3.39 -8.46 4.00
CA GLU A 217 -3.19 -9.35 5.16
C GLU A 217 -1.86 -10.10 5.08
N TRP A 218 -1.50 -10.61 3.90
CA TRP A 218 -0.21 -11.27 3.68
C TRP A 218 0.96 -10.30 3.87
N LEU A 219 0.86 -9.08 3.32
CA LEU A 219 1.88 -8.05 3.51
C LEU A 219 2.06 -7.67 4.98
N ALA A 220 0.96 -7.52 5.73
CA ALA A 220 1.02 -7.21 7.15
C ALA A 220 1.74 -8.30 7.96
N GLN A 221 1.66 -9.56 7.54
CA GLN A 221 2.29 -10.69 8.24
C GLN A 221 3.73 -10.95 7.81
N HIS A 222 4.06 -10.71 6.53
CA HIS A 222 5.31 -11.21 5.94
C HIS A 222 6.27 -10.12 5.46
N SER A 223 5.84 -8.86 5.29
CA SER A 223 6.69 -7.80 4.73
C SER A 223 7.99 -7.60 5.52
N ALA A 224 7.94 -7.73 6.85
CA ALA A 224 9.09 -7.59 7.73
C ALA A 224 10.20 -8.62 7.47
N GLU A 225 9.85 -9.84 7.05
CA GLU A 225 10.81 -10.90 6.70
C GLU A 225 11.73 -10.49 5.53
N TYR A 226 11.24 -9.57 4.69
CA TYR A 226 11.94 -9.04 3.53
C TYR A 226 12.55 -7.66 3.77
N GLY A 227 12.42 -7.10 4.98
CA GLY A 227 12.96 -5.79 5.34
C GLY A 227 12.03 -4.61 5.03
N PHE A 228 10.76 -4.87 4.77
CA PHE A 228 9.73 -3.85 4.60
C PHE A 228 8.85 -3.73 5.85
N ILE A 229 8.35 -2.52 6.11
CA ILE A 229 7.32 -2.27 7.12
C ILE A 229 6.09 -1.68 6.46
N ILE A 230 4.91 -1.95 7.04
CA ILE A 230 3.71 -1.14 6.79
C ILE A 230 3.96 0.21 7.44
N ARG A 231 4.26 1.22 6.65
CA ARG A 231 4.84 2.47 7.16
C ARG A 231 3.88 3.28 8.03
N TYR A 232 2.60 3.25 7.64
CA TYR A 232 1.51 3.97 8.29
C TYR A 232 0.46 2.97 8.76
N PRO A 233 0.66 2.33 9.91
CA PRO A 233 -0.28 1.36 10.48
C PRO A 233 -1.52 2.03 11.10
N GLU A 234 -2.59 1.26 11.26
CA GLU A 234 -3.86 1.72 11.84
C GLU A 234 -3.68 2.18 13.29
N GLY A 235 -4.28 3.32 13.65
CA GLY A 235 -4.24 3.84 15.03
C GLY A 235 -2.95 4.57 15.43
N LYS A 236 -2.00 4.73 14.50
CA LYS A 236 -0.72 5.44 14.73
C LYS A 236 -0.65 6.81 14.04
N GLU A 237 -1.79 7.36 13.62
CA GLU A 237 -1.88 8.65 12.90
C GLU A 237 -1.32 9.82 13.72
N ALA A 238 -1.49 9.78 15.04
CA ALA A 238 -0.95 10.79 15.95
C ALA A 238 0.58 10.76 16.06
N ILE A 239 1.23 9.69 15.58
CA ILE A 239 2.68 9.50 15.62
C ILE A 239 3.29 9.71 14.23
N THR A 240 2.68 9.18 13.17
CA THR A 240 3.21 9.28 11.81
C THR A 240 2.74 10.54 11.07
N GLY A 241 1.59 11.09 11.48
CA GLY A 241 0.91 12.19 10.79
C GLY A 241 0.13 11.77 9.54
N TYR A 242 0.08 10.48 9.21
CA TYR A 242 -0.64 9.92 8.06
C TYR A 242 -1.70 8.93 8.54
N LYS A 243 -2.83 8.86 7.80
CA LYS A 243 -3.86 7.84 8.02
C LYS A 243 -3.30 6.43 7.78
N TYR A 244 -4.05 5.41 8.17
CA TYR A 244 -3.72 4.03 7.79
C TYR A 244 -3.57 3.88 6.27
N GLU A 245 -2.42 3.33 5.84
CA GLU A 245 -2.11 3.05 4.43
C GLU A 245 -1.56 1.62 4.27
N PRO A 246 -2.42 0.58 4.19
CA PRO A 246 -1.98 -0.81 4.06
C PRO A 246 -1.16 -1.12 2.80
N TRP A 247 -1.21 -0.24 1.81
CA TRP A 247 -0.48 -0.38 0.55
C TRP A 247 0.95 0.18 0.62
N HIS A 248 1.24 1.07 1.56
CA HIS A 248 2.49 1.85 1.57
C HIS A 248 3.57 1.14 2.39
N LEU A 249 4.52 0.54 1.69
CA LEU A 249 5.65 -0.15 2.28
C LEU A 249 6.90 0.71 2.27
N ARG A 250 7.65 0.65 3.37
CA ARG A 250 8.96 1.30 3.50
C ARG A 250 10.05 0.27 3.75
N TYR A 251 11.08 0.26 2.91
CA TYR A 251 12.28 -0.56 3.12
C TYR A 251 13.19 0.07 4.19
N VAL A 252 13.56 -0.72 5.20
CA VAL A 252 14.47 -0.33 6.30
C VAL A 252 15.54 -1.39 6.58
N GLY A 253 15.58 -2.47 5.79
CA GLY A 253 16.42 -3.64 6.05
C GLY A 253 15.78 -4.60 7.05
N LYS A 254 16.24 -5.86 7.04
CA LYS A 254 15.61 -6.96 7.79
C LYS A 254 15.65 -6.79 9.30
N GLU A 255 16.75 -6.26 9.84
CA GLU A 255 16.91 -6.11 11.30
C GLU A 255 15.95 -5.07 11.88
N ILE A 256 15.85 -3.88 11.25
CA ILE A 256 14.96 -2.81 11.70
C ILE A 256 13.51 -3.23 11.48
N ALA A 257 13.18 -3.82 10.33
CA ALA A 257 11.82 -4.26 10.03
C ALA A 257 11.33 -5.33 11.00
N ALA A 258 12.19 -6.29 11.36
CA ALA A 258 11.87 -7.31 12.36
C ALA A 258 11.60 -6.71 13.75
N ASP A 259 12.45 -5.79 14.23
CA ASP A 259 12.23 -5.16 15.54
C ASP A 259 10.96 -4.30 15.57
N ILE A 260 10.69 -3.56 14.49
CA ILE A 260 9.45 -2.79 14.34
C ILE A 260 8.22 -3.69 14.38
N PHE A 261 8.26 -4.81 13.65
CA PHE A 261 7.18 -5.77 13.58
C PHE A 261 6.94 -6.49 14.92
N GLU A 262 7.99 -6.99 15.57
CA GLU A 262 7.89 -7.69 16.86
C GLU A 262 7.34 -6.81 17.99
N ARG A 263 7.63 -5.51 17.93
CA ARG A 263 7.23 -4.53 18.96
C ARG A 263 5.92 -3.81 18.64
N ASP A 264 5.35 -3.99 17.44
CA ASP A 264 4.16 -3.30 16.95
C ASP A 264 4.27 -1.75 17.07
N ILE A 265 5.37 -1.23 16.53
CA ILE A 265 5.72 0.20 16.58
C ILE A 265 5.85 0.82 15.19
N THR A 266 6.02 2.13 15.16
CA THR A 266 6.34 2.92 13.95
C THR A 266 7.85 3.12 13.81
N LEU A 267 8.28 3.60 12.64
CA LEU A 267 9.67 4.00 12.43
C LEU A 267 10.06 5.19 13.33
N GLU A 268 9.12 6.11 13.60
CA GLU A 268 9.29 7.18 14.58
C GLU A 268 9.56 6.64 15.98
N GLU A 269 8.72 5.71 16.47
CA GLU A 269 8.88 5.07 17.78
C GLU A 269 10.18 4.25 17.86
N TYR A 270 10.62 3.63 16.75
CA TYR A 270 11.90 2.91 16.70
C TYR A 270 13.08 3.84 17.01
N TYR A 271 13.08 5.06 16.45
CA TYR A 271 14.16 6.04 16.64
C TYR A 271 14.00 6.95 17.87
N ASP A 272 12.95 6.77 18.68
CA ASP A 272 12.51 7.71 19.71
C ASP A 272 12.31 9.14 19.15
N ALA A 273 11.81 9.25 17.91
CA ALA A 273 11.49 10.53 17.30
C ALA A 273 10.24 11.14 17.96
N VAL A 274 10.18 12.48 17.99
CA VAL A 274 8.99 13.17 18.50
C VAL A 274 7.79 12.77 17.64
N PRO A 275 6.65 12.37 18.24
CA PRO A 275 5.43 12.09 17.48
C PRO A 275 5.09 13.23 16.55
N VAL A 276 4.84 12.92 15.28
CA VAL A 276 4.33 13.85 14.30
C VAL A 276 2.85 14.03 14.62
N SER A 277 2.53 14.89 15.58
CA SER A 277 1.15 15.10 16.02
C SER A 277 0.30 15.54 14.83
N GLY A 278 -0.43 14.58 14.28
CA GLY A 278 -1.37 14.79 13.19
C GLY A 278 -2.59 15.54 13.71
N THR A 279 -2.59 16.86 13.63
CA THR A 279 -3.83 17.65 13.63
C THR A 279 -3.59 18.90 12.79
N PRO A 280 -4.51 19.23 11.86
CA PRO A 280 -4.37 20.24 10.81
C PRO A 280 -3.89 21.61 11.28
#